data_AF-A0A1H9RQH4-F1
#
_entry.id   AF-A0A1H9RQH4-F1
#
_cell.length_a   1.000
_cell.length_b   1.000
_cell.length_c   1.000
_cell.angle_alpha   90.00
_cell.angle_beta   90.00
_cell.angle_gamma   90.00
#
_symmetry.space_group_name_H-M   'P 1'
#
loop_
_entity.id
_entity.type
_entity.pdbx_description
1 polymer ?
#
loop_
_entity_poly.entity_id
_entity_poly.type
_entity_poly.pdbx_seq_one_letter_code
_entity_poly.pdbx_strand_id
1 'polypeptide(L)' 'MHGGKLTSQDHKAMDRFIIRVLEAYRSGEITQQSAASGIAHVMAALDISNTQEAVAWFNQKGVEYFKNLDDFPSKA' A
#
# COMPACT_ATOMS: atom_id res chain seq x y z
N MET A 1 -7.84 22.31 -7.74
CA MET A 1 -6.92 21.33 -7.13
C MET A 1 -7.10 20.01 -7.89
N HIS A 2 -6.05 19.48 -8.50
CA HIS A 2 -6.16 18.25 -9.32
C HIS A 2 -6.17 17.01 -8.40
N GLY A 3 -7.36 16.59 -7.95
CA GLY A 3 -7.64 15.20 -7.58
C GLY A 3 -7.78 14.36 -8.85
N GLY A 4 -6.73 14.41 -9.69
CA GLY A 4 -6.74 13.96 -11.06
C GLY A 4 -6.54 12.46 -11.15
N LYS A 5 -7.21 11.84 -12.12
CA LYS A 5 -7.02 10.44 -12.51
C LYS A 5 -5.53 10.06 -12.53
N LEU A 6 -5.23 8.84 -12.10
CA LEU A 6 -3.88 8.29 -12.17
C LEU A 6 -3.34 8.34 -13.60
N THR A 7 -2.08 8.78 -13.73
CA THR A 7 -1.36 8.72 -15.00
C THR A 7 -0.90 7.29 -15.28
N SER A 8 -0.44 7.02 -16.49
CA SER A 8 0.22 5.73 -16.81
C SER A 8 1.47 5.49 -15.97
N GLN A 9 2.17 6.55 -15.55
CA GLN A 9 3.33 6.41 -14.66
C GLN A 9 2.90 6.01 -13.24
N ASP A 10 1.79 6.58 -12.76
CA ASP A 10 1.23 6.22 -11.45
C ASP A 10 0.72 4.79 -11.43
N HIS A 11 0.06 4.31 -12.50
CA HIS A 11 -0.32 2.90 -12.62
C HIS A 11 0.89 1.96 -12.58
N LYS A 12 1.99 2.30 -13.26
CA LYS A 12 3.24 1.51 -13.15
C LYS A 12 3.81 1.52 -11.73
N ALA A 13 3.66 2.63 -11.01
CA ALA A 13 4.08 2.71 -9.61
C ALA A 13 3.17 1.88 -8.69
N MET A 14 1.86 1.90 -8.94
CA MET A 14 0.88 1.05 -8.28
C MET A 14 1.21 -0.44 -8.45
N ASP A 15 1.51 -0.89 -9.67
CA ASP A 15 1.92 -2.28 -9.94
C ASP A 15 3.15 -2.67 -9.11
N ARG A 16 4.18 -1.81 -9.10
CA ARG A 16 5.41 -2.04 -8.30
C ARG A 16 5.11 -2.09 -6.81
N PHE A 17 4.21 -1.25 -6.31
CA PHE A 17 3.77 -1.27 -4.93
C PHE A 17 3.07 -2.59 -4.58
N ILE A 18 2.11 -3.04 -5.39
CA ILE A 18 1.39 -4.29 -5.15
C ILE A 18 2.37 -5.47 -5.16
N ILE A 19 3.25 -5.54 -6.16
CA ILE A 19 4.26 -6.60 -6.24
C ILE A 19 5.15 -6.59 -5.00
N ARG A 20 5.66 -5.42 -4.58
CA ARG A 20 6.51 -5.30 -3.38
C ARG A 20 5.81 -5.78 -2.11
N VAL A 21 4.53 -5.45 -1.93
CA VAL A 21 3.74 -5.93 -0.79
C VAL A 21 3.57 -7.46 -0.83
N LEU A 22 3.28 -8.03 -2.01
CA LEU A 22 3.15 -9.48 -2.18
C LEU A 22 4.48 -10.21 -1.96
N GLU A 23 5.59 -9.64 -2.41
CA GLU A 23 6.92 -10.21 -2.21
C GLU A 23 7.35 -10.18 -0.74
N ALA A 24 7.05 -9.09 -0.02
CA ALA A 24 7.28 -9.00 1.41
C ALA A 24 6.44 -10.01 2.20
N TYR A 25 5.18 -10.25 1.81
CA TYR A 25 4.40 -11.33 2.40
C TYR A 25 5.02 -12.70 2.09
N ARG A 26 5.40 -12.95 0.83
CA ARG A 26 6.02 -14.21 0.39
C ARG A 26 7.33 -14.50 1.13
N SER A 27 8.13 -13.49 1.46
CA SER A 27 9.38 -13.63 2.20
C SER A 27 9.19 -13.74 3.72
N GLY A 28 7.98 -13.52 4.23
CA GLY A 28 7.68 -13.48 5.66
C GLY A 28 8.09 -12.17 6.34
N GLU A 29 8.39 -11.11 5.57
CA GLU A 29 8.72 -9.78 6.11
C GLU A 29 7.51 -9.06 6.73
N ILE A 30 6.29 -9.36 6.24
CA ILE A 30 5.01 -8.90 6.78
C ILE A 30 3.99 -10.04 6.80
N THR A 31 2.98 -9.96 7.65
CA THR A 31 1.88 -10.93 7.66
C THR A 31 0.92 -10.76 6.47
N GLN A 32 0.09 -11.77 6.21
CA GLN A 32 -1.00 -11.68 5.24
C GLN A 32 -1.97 -10.53 5.57
N GLN A 33 -2.26 -10.31 6.85
CA GLN A 33 -3.14 -9.24 7.32
C GLN A 33 -2.55 -7.86 6.99
N SER A 34 -1.25 -7.68 7.24
CA SER A 34 -0.54 -6.44 6.94
C SER A 34 -0.46 -6.17 5.44
N ALA A 35 -0.24 -7.20 4.62
CA ALA A 35 -0.29 -7.08 3.17
C ALA A 35 -1.68 -6.64 2.68
N ALA A 36 -2.75 -7.29 3.16
CA ALA A 36 -4.12 -6.94 2.80
C ALA A 36 -4.49 -5.51 3.25
N SER A 37 -4.08 -5.14 4.46
CA SER A 37 -4.34 -3.80 5.03
C SER A 37 -3.63 -2.71 4.25
N GLY A 38 -2.39 -2.94 3.83
CA GLY A 38 -1.63 -1.98 3.02
C GLY A 38 -2.25 -1.73 1.65
N ILE A 39 -2.73 -2.78 0.99
CA ILE A 39 -3.45 -2.65 -0.28
C ILE A 39 -4.79 -1.91 -0.06
N ALA A 40 -5.54 -2.29 0.97
CA ALA A 40 -6.83 -1.67 1.31
C ALA A 40 -6.69 -0.17 1.63
N HIS A 41 -5.62 0.24 2.33
CA HIS A 41 -5.34 1.66 2.63
C HIS A 41 -5.27 2.50 1.36
N VAL A 42 -4.54 2.01 0.35
CA VAL A 42 -4.37 2.74 -0.91
C VAL A 42 -5.66 2.74 -1.73
N MET A 43 -6.43 1.65 -1.71
CA MET A 43 -7.77 1.61 -2.31
C MET A 43 -8.71 2.63 -1.66
N ALA A 44 -8.69 2.76 -0.33
CA ALA A 44 -9.48 3.75 0.40
C ALA A 44 -9.07 5.19 0.05
N ALA A 45 -7.77 5.47 -0.07
CA ALA A 45 -7.28 6.77 -0.52
C ALA A 45 -7.79 7.13 -1.93
N LEU A 46 -7.81 6.16 -2.85
CA LEU A 46 -8.36 6.35 -4.19
C LEU A 46 -9.88 6.59 -4.17
N ASP A 47 -10.63 5.84 -3.36
CA ASP A 47 -12.09 5.94 -3.22
C ASP A 47 -12.51 7.36 -2.77
N ILE A 48 -11.78 7.94 -1.81
CA ILE A 48 -12.05 9.32 -1.34
C ILE A 48 -11.41 10.41 -2.23
N SER A 49 -10.98 10.06 -3.44
CA SER A 49 -10.30 10.96 -4.39
C SER A 49 -9.00 11.60 -3.86
N ASN A 50 -8.37 10.99 -2.85
CA ASN A 50 -7.04 11.38 -2.35
C ASN A 50 -5.93 10.72 -3.18
N THR A 51 -5.88 11.07 -4.47
CA THR A 51 -4.90 10.50 -5.40
C THR A 51 -3.45 10.83 -5.01
N GLN A 52 -3.20 11.96 -4.36
CA GLN A 52 -1.85 12.32 -3.91
C GLN A 52 -1.34 11.36 -2.85
N GLU A 53 -2.18 10.97 -1.89
CA GLU A 53 -1.82 9.97 -0.89
C GLU A 53 -1.56 8.61 -1.55
N ALA A 54 -2.43 8.17 -2.47
CA ALA A 54 -2.24 6.92 -3.20
C ALA A 54 -0.88 6.90 -3.95
N VAL A 55 -0.55 7.98 -4.67
CA VAL A 55 0.73 8.10 -5.40
C VAL A 55 1.92 8.15 -4.46
N ALA A 56 1.81 8.79 -3.29
CA ALA A 56 2.86 8.77 -2.28
C ALA A 56 3.16 7.33 -1.81
N TRP A 57 2.12 6.52 -1.57
CA TRP A 57 2.26 5.10 -1.21
C TRP A 57 2.89 4.27 -2.32
N PHE A 58 2.47 4.46 -3.56
CA PHE A 58 3.01 3.73 -4.72
C PHE A 58 4.54 3.88 -4.83
N ASN A 59 5.06 5.06 -4.49
CA ASN A 59 6.47 5.41 -4.64
C ASN A 59 7.34 5.15 -3.39
N GLN A 60 6.78 4.57 -2.33
CA GLN A 60 7.59 4.12 -1.20
C GLN A 60 8.57 3.00 -1.60
N LYS A 61 9.63 2.82 -0.79
CA LYS A 61 10.68 1.83 -1.07
C LYS A 61 10.55 0.52 -0.28
N GLY A 62 9.93 0.53 0.90
CA GLY A 62 9.70 -0.67 1.72
C GLY A 62 8.31 -0.76 2.35
N VAL A 63 8.08 -1.82 3.11
CA VAL A 63 6.80 -2.15 3.75
C VAL A 63 6.80 -1.83 5.25
N GLU A 64 7.72 -0.98 5.70
CA GLU A 64 7.98 -0.72 7.12
C GLU A 64 6.74 -0.19 7.85
N TYR A 65 5.93 0.61 7.18
CA TYR A 65 4.69 1.12 7.77
C TYR A 65 3.70 0.00 8.11
N PHE A 66 3.70 -1.09 7.35
CA PHE A 66 2.82 -2.24 7.57
C PHE A 66 3.35 -3.18 8.64
N LYS A 67 4.67 -3.20 8.91
CA LYS A 67 5.24 -3.96 10.03
C LYS A 67 4.71 -3.50 11.37
N ASN A 68 4.45 -2.20 11.52
CA ASN A 68 3.84 -1.66 12.74
C ASN A 68 2.44 -2.24 13.00
N LEU A 69 1.73 -2.76 11.99
CA LEU A 69 0.45 -3.46 12.18
C LEU A 69 0.66 -4.88 12.75
N ASP A 70 1.80 -5.50 12.46
CA ASP A 70 2.18 -6.82 12.99
C ASP A 70 2.61 -6.75 14.46
N ASP A 71 3.09 -5.58 14.91
CA ASP A 71 3.51 -5.32 16.29
C ASP A 71 2.32 -5.09 17.25
N PHE A 72 1.10 -4.91 16.74
CA PHE A 72 -0.11 -4.89 17.55
C PHE A 72 -0.67 -6.31 17.66
N PRO A 73 -0.62 -6.95 18.84
CA PRO A 73 -1.26 -8.25 19.00
C PRO A 73 -2.74 -8.11 18.66
N SER A 74 -3.21 -8.90 17.70
CA SER A 74 -4.64 -9.07 17.49
C SER A 74 -5.21 -9.49 18.84
N LYS A 75 -6.09 -8.64 19.41
CA LYS A 75 -6.85 -9.07 20.58
C LYS A 75 -7.64 -10.29 20.14
N ALA A 76 -7.33 -11.43 20.76
CA ALA A 76 -8.06 -12.69 20.64
C ALA A 76 -9.52 -12.51 21.07
#